data_AF-A0A183JE06-F1
#
_entry.id   AF-A0A183JE06-F1
#
_cell.length_a   1.000
_cell.length_b   1.000
_cell.length_c   1.000
_cell.angle_alpha   90.00
_cell.angle_beta   90.00
_cell.angle_gamma   90.00
#
_symmetry.space_group_name_H-M   'P 1'
#
loop_
_entity.id
_entity.type
_entity.pdbx_description
1 polymer ?
#
loop_
_entity_poly.entity_id
_entity_poly.type
_entity_poly.pdbx_seq_one_letter_code
_entity_poly.pdbx_strand_id
1 'polypeptide(L)'
;MYPPGDTVEFSELPFPKQLCFSWMVPKIYQTVREYINLCYRFCENMDLAYTELEDTINRATNFLFSQCLNTVLTSGVRSSLRQLPRLTQFCINLDELETVCGHLDNYLQYTLLDEASSITSGRLKDFAMIRDNQREDPDMTTSVTLNSGANPPRSRLQGASLLKDIRVLVEDQICNHLKDNVAKFINLSNYDDTDDNNSGQTNNNTNKNDQLLNNSQTVDGRNGVSYITNTKIKPTENIVHLTSWLKSVFDSFSNLPPKIAQTACISVCKHIARLLYDVLFGSQVRSLSETGLQQLSIDLSLCESFARSQPVPGLDRTTLWLIFADLRQLLDLYHKDDWTSYIAFRKNVTGSGKYGSAYDRVPPSVAIKLLERLRDSDKKRTGFLQAMRKEERGRKKKLEDIIRQLRELNVTPRNN
;
A
#
# COMPACT_ATOMS: atom_id res chain seq x y z
N MET A 1 11.52 -8.81 34.00
CA MET A 1 10.56 -8.89 32.88
C MET A 1 11.24 -8.29 31.65
N TYR A 2 10.74 -8.54 30.43
CA TYR A 2 11.07 -7.66 29.30
C TYR A 2 10.71 -6.22 29.74
N PRO A 3 11.52 -5.18 29.48
CA PRO A 3 11.40 -3.88 30.17
C PRO A 3 10.44 -2.83 29.59
N PRO A 4 9.55 -3.07 28.59
CA PRO A 4 8.92 -1.96 27.87
C PRO A 4 7.82 -1.23 28.67
N GLY A 5 7.49 -1.70 29.87
CA GLY A 5 6.58 -1.00 30.79
C GLY A 5 7.19 0.26 31.46
N ASP A 6 8.52 0.40 31.44
CA ASP A 6 9.24 1.49 32.12
C ASP A 6 9.67 2.61 31.15
N THR A 7 9.01 2.74 30.00
CA THR A 7 9.27 3.82 29.05
C THR A 7 8.46 5.07 29.40
N VAL A 8 9.03 6.25 29.13
CA VAL A 8 8.33 7.55 29.29
C VAL A 8 7.08 7.57 28.40
N GLU A 9 7.21 7.07 27.17
CA GLU A 9 6.13 6.97 26.19
C GLU A 9 4.95 6.12 26.69
N PHE A 10 5.20 4.95 27.30
CA PHE A 10 4.14 4.14 27.91
C PHE A 10 3.57 4.78 29.19
N SER A 11 4.39 5.53 29.91
CA SER A 11 3.98 6.25 31.11
C SER A 11 2.97 7.36 30.81
N GLU A 12 3.08 7.99 29.65
CA GLU A 12 2.22 9.08 29.18
C GLU A 12 0.90 8.60 28.52
N LEU A 13 0.73 7.30 28.26
CA LEU A 13 -0.50 6.78 27.63
C LEU A 13 -1.74 6.91 28.53
N PRO A 14 -2.91 7.28 27.97
CA PRO A 14 -4.18 7.29 28.70
C PRO A 14 -4.63 5.87 29.09
N PHE A 15 -5.38 5.76 30.18
CA PHE A 15 -5.92 4.47 30.62
C PHE A 15 -7.12 4.00 29.76
N PRO A 16 -7.26 2.69 29.49
CA PRO A 16 -6.36 1.61 29.89
C PRO A 16 -5.09 1.56 29.02
N LYS A 17 -3.92 1.52 29.66
CA LYS A 17 -2.64 1.45 28.96
C LYS A 17 -2.50 0.10 28.26
N GLN A 18 -2.15 0.13 26.99
CA GLN A 18 -1.94 -1.06 26.18
C GLN A 18 -0.61 -0.96 25.45
N LEU A 19 0.14 -2.04 25.46
CA LEU A 19 1.33 -2.19 24.63
C LEU A 19 0.89 -2.49 23.20
N CYS A 20 1.62 -1.94 22.22
CA CYS A 20 1.31 -2.14 20.80
C CYS A 20 1.66 -3.55 20.31
N PHE A 21 2.59 -4.24 20.98
CA PHE A 21 2.99 -5.61 20.68
C PHE A 21 2.28 -6.62 21.59
N SER A 22 2.17 -7.87 21.12
CA SER A 22 1.51 -8.96 21.85
C SER A 22 2.45 -9.74 22.77
N TRP A 23 1.87 -10.62 23.59
CA TRP A 23 2.59 -11.55 24.49
C TRP A 23 3.64 -12.43 23.81
N MET A 24 3.62 -12.53 22.49
CA MET A 24 4.65 -13.19 21.70
C MET A 24 6.05 -12.63 21.99
N VAL A 25 6.18 -11.30 22.05
CA VAL A 25 7.46 -10.60 22.24
C VAL A 25 8.09 -10.93 23.60
N PRO A 26 7.44 -10.66 24.76
CA PRO A 26 8.05 -10.93 26.06
C PRO A 26 8.32 -12.42 26.28
N LYS A 27 7.49 -13.30 25.69
CA LYS A 27 7.70 -14.75 25.78
C LYS A 27 8.95 -15.18 25.02
N ILE A 28 9.15 -14.71 23.79
CA ILE A 28 10.37 -14.98 23.02
C ILE A 28 11.59 -14.45 23.76
N TYR A 29 11.56 -13.21 24.25
CA TYR A 29 12.66 -12.64 25.03
C TYR A 29 13.02 -13.53 26.23
N GLN A 30 12.03 -13.91 27.04
CA GLN A 30 12.26 -14.73 28.23
C GLN A 30 12.86 -16.09 27.88
N THR A 31 12.31 -16.78 26.86
CA THR A 31 12.80 -18.09 26.43
C THR A 31 14.23 -18.02 25.89
N VAL A 32 14.56 -17.00 25.10
CA VAL A 32 15.93 -16.84 24.57
C VAL A 32 16.91 -16.50 25.68
N ARG A 33 16.53 -15.62 26.62
CA ARG A 33 17.37 -15.29 27.78
C ARG A 33 17.64 -16.52 28.65
N GLU A 34 16.63 -17.36 28.87
CA GLU A 34 16.79 -18.61 29.60
C GLU A 34 17.70 -19.59 28.86
N TYR A 35 17.59 -19.69 27.54
CA TYR A 35 18.51 -20.47 26.71
C TYR A 35 19.97 -19.98 26.84
N ILE A 36 20.20 -18.66 26.78
CA ILE A 36 21.54 -18.07 26.97
C ILE A 36 22.12 -18.46 28.34
N ASN A 37 21.32 -18.38 29.41
CA ASN A 37 21.75 -18.77 30.75
C ASN A 37 22.09 -20.27 30.86
N LEU A 38 21.32 -21.12 30.18
CA LEU A 38 21.59 -22.55 30.13
C LEU A 38 22.88 -22.86 29.35
N CYS A 39 23.12 -22.18 28.23
CA CYS A 39 24.37 -22.28 27.48
C CYS A 39 25.57 -21.85 28.32
N TYR A 40 25.44 -20.76 29.08
CA TYR A 40 26.48 -20.30 30.00
C TYR A 40 26.80 -21.34 31.07
N ARG A 41 25.80 -21.83 31.81
CA ARG A 41 25.98 -22.88 32.84
C ARG A 41 26.56 -24.17 32.28
N PHE A 42 26.24 -24.52 31.04
CA PHE A 42 26.83 -25.67 30.37
C PHE A 42 28.34 -25.48 30.11
N CYS A 43 28.75 -24.26 29.78
CA CYS A 43 30.15 -23.94 29.47
C CYS A 43 31.00 -23.59 30.71
N GLU A 44 30.37 -23.34 31.86
CA GLU A 44 31.03 -22.94 33.12
C GLU A 44 32.16 -23.89 33.53
N ASN A 45 32.00 -25.19 33.29
CA ASN A 45 32.98 -26.22 33.65
C ASN A 45 33.99 -26.55 32.53
N MET A 46 33.99 -25.82 31.41
CA MET A 46 34.84 -26.12 30.25
C MET A 46 36.14 -25.28 30.20
N ASP A 47 36.43 -24.49 31.24
CA ASP A 47 37.64 -23.64 31.37
C ASP A 47 37.93 -22.77 30.13
N LEU A 48 36.88 -22.30 29.45
CA LEU A 48 37.01 -21.47 28.25
C LEU A 48 37.49 -20.06 28.59
N ALA A 49 38.32 -19.48 27.72
CA ALA A 49 38.60 -18.05 27.81
C ALA A 49 37.31 -17.24 27.59
N TYR A 50 37.19 -16.07 28.21
CA TYR A 50 36.03 -15.19 28.08
C TYR A 50 35.57 -14.98 26.63
N THR A 51 36.53 -14.72 25.73
CA THR A 51 36.26 -14.49 24.31
C THR A 51 35.74 -15.73 23.60
N GLU A 52 36.20 -16.92 23.99
CA GLU A 52 35.75 -18.20 23.44
C GLU A 52 34.37 -18.57 23.97
N LEU A 53 34.10 -18.28 25.24
CA LEU A 53 32.79 -18.44 25.87
C LEU A 53 31.75 -17.54 25.20
N GLU A 54 32.07 -16.26 25.04
CA GLU A 54 31.23 -15.28 24.34
C GLU A 54 30.91 -15.74 22.91
N ASP A 55 31.92 -16.11 22.13
CA ASP A 55 31.73 -16.59 20.76
C ASP A 55 30.89 -17.88 20.70
N THR A 56 31.09 -18.80 21.65
CA THR A 56 30.36 -20.07 21.71
C THR A 56 28.88 -19.84 21.97
N ILE A 57 28.55 -19.03 22.96
CA ILE A 57 27.16 -18.70 23.31
C ILE A 57 26.50 -17.91 22.18
N ASN A 58 27.21 -16.96 21.57
CA ASN A 58 26.70 -16.21 20.43
C ASN A 58 26.40 -17.12 19.23
N ARG A 59 27.28 -18.08 18.89
CA ARG A 59 27.02 -19.06 17.81
C ARG A 59 25.83 -19.94 18.11
N ALA A 60 25.72 -20.45 19.35
CA ALA A 60 24.58 -21.27 19.77
C ALA A 60 23.26 -20.49 19.69
N THR A 61 23.25 -19.25 20.15
CA THR A 61 22.07 -18.37 20.12
C THR A 61 21.68 -18.01 18.69
N ASN A 62 22.66 -17.71 17.83
CA ASN A 62 22.41 -17.47 16.40
C ASN A 62 21.86 -18.71 15.70
N PHE A 63 22.34 -19.91 16.06
CA PHE A 63 21.77 -21.17 15.55
C PHE A 63 20.29 -21.34 15.98
N LEU A 64 19.96 -21.07 17.25
CA LEU A 64 18.58 -21.07 17.74
C LEU A 64 17.69 -20.10 16.93
N PHE A 65 18.19 -18.89 16.64
CA PHE A 65 17.47 -17.92 15.83
C PHE A 65 17.22 -18.45 14.41
N SER A 66 18.27 -18.86 13.70
CA SER A 66 18.15 -19.27 12.30
C SER A 66 17.37 -20.56 12.10
N GLN A 67 17.46 -21.53 13.02
CA GLN A 67 16.84 -22.85 12.84
C GLN A 67 15.46 -22.96 13.50
N CYS A 68 15.30 -22.41 14.71
CA CYS A 68 14.06 -22.58 15.47
C CYS A 68 13.16 -21.36 15.34
N LEU A 69 13.66 -20.18 15.67
CA LEU A 69 12.85 -18.95 15.66
C LEU A 69 12.35 -18.65 14.25
N ASN A 70 13.22 -18.72 13.24
CA ASN A 70 12.84 -18.53 11.83
C ASN A 70 11.68 -19.44 11.41
N THR A 71 11.76 -20.73 11.73
CA THR A 71 10.77 -21.74 11.38
C THR A 71 9.43 -21.45 12.05
N VAL A 72 9.44 -21.11 13.35
CA VAL A 72 8.23 -20.79 14.11
C VAL A 72 7.57 -19.51 13.60
N LEU A 73 8.36 -18.45 13.36
CA LEU A 73 7.84 -17.19 12.84
C LEU A 73 7.27 -17.35 11.43
N THR A 74 8.03 -17.96 10.52
CA THR A 74 7.62 -18.16 9.13
C THR A 74 6.37 -19.03 9.03
N SER A 75 6.28 -20.12 9.80
CA SER A 75 5.07 -20.95 9.84
C SER A 75 3.88 -20.20 10.44
N GLY A 76 4.10 -19.39 11.48
CA GLY A 76 3.10 -18.51 12.08
C GLY A 76 2.51 -17.52 11.06
N VAL A 77 3.36 -16.86 10.27
CA VAL A 77 2.93 -15.95 9.19
C VAL A 77 2.14 -16.69 8.12
N ARG A 78 2.63 -17.85 7.66
CA ARG A 78 1.93 -18.70 6.67
C ARG A 78 0.58 -19.22 7.15
N SER A 79 0.41 -19.45 8.46
CA SER A 79 -0.89 -19.82 9.03
C SER A 79 -1.90 -18.66 9.09
N SER A 80 -1.44 -17.42 8.92
CA SER A 80 -2.21 -16.20 9.12
C SER A 80 -2.52 -15.42 7.83
N LEU A 81 -2.28 -16.01 6.66
CA LEU A 81 -2.35 -15.36 5.33
C LEU A 81 -3.68 -14.66 5.01
N ARG A 82 -4.78 -15.08 5.65
CA ARG A 82 -6.12 -14.51 5.44
C ARG A 82 -6.59 -13.58 6.56
N GLN A 83 -5.77 -13.33 7.57
CA GLN A 83 -6.15 -12.61 8.78
C GLN A 83 -5.35 -11.32 8.89
N LEU A 84 -5.82 -10.26 8.23
CA LEU A 84 -5.13 -8.97 8.19
C LEU A 84 -4.76 -8.43 9.60
N PRO A 85 -5.66 -8.43 10.61
CA PRO A 85 -5.30 -7.96 11.95
C PRO A 85 -4.15 -8.75 12.57
N ARG A 86 -4.07 -10.06 12.30
CA ARG A 86 -3.01 -10.92 12.80
C ARG A 86 -1.68 -10.65 12.08
N LEU A 87 -1.70 -10.38 10.77
CA LEU A 87 -0.52 -9.98 10.00
C LEU A 87 0.00 -8.60 10.46
N THR A 88 -0.89 -7.63 10.67
CA THR A 88 -0.54 -6.31 11.22
C THR A 88 0.11 -6.47 12.60
N GLN A 89 -0.49 -7.26 13.50
CA GLN A 89 0.09 -7.52 14.82
C GLN A 89 1.44 -8.26 14.74
N PHE A 90 1.60 -9.21 13.81
CA PHE A 90 2.88 -9.86 13.55
C PHE A 90 3.94 -8.85 13.14
N CYS A 91 3.61 -7.91 12.27
CA CYS A 91 4.53 -6.87 11.84
C CYS A 91 4.99 -5.99 13.01
N ILE A 92 4.07 -5.59 13.89
CA ILE A 92 4.39 -4.81 15.09
C ILE A 92 5.28 -5.62 16.04
N ASN A 93 4.97 -6.91 16.23
CA ASN A 93 5.78 -7.78 17.07
C ASN A 93 7.19 -8.00 16.50
N LEU A 94 7.34 -8.08 15.18
CA LEU A 94 8.65 -8.23 14.54
C LEU A 94 9.50 -6.97 14.72
N ASP A 95 8.88 -5.80 14.67
CA ASP A 95 9.53 -4.52 14.97
C ASP A 95 10.08 -4.48 16.40
N GLU A 96 9.24 -4.83 17.37
CA GLU A 96 9.67 -4.90 18.76
C GLU A 96 10.71 -6.02 18.99
N LEU A 97 10.62 -7.14 18.26
CA LEU A 97 11.60 -8.22 18.36
C LEU A 97 13.00 -7.80 17.88
N GLU A 98 13.13 -6.81 16.99
CA GLU A 98 14.43 -6.24 16.65
C GLU A 98 15.04 -5.52 17.86
N THR A 99 14.23 -4.76 18.59
CA THR A 99 14.62 -4.14 19.87
C THR A 99 14.99 -5.20 20.91
N VAL A 100 14.21 -6.27 21.02
CA VAL A 100 14.50 -7.45 21.87
C VAL A 100 15.88 -8.03 21.55
N CYS A 101 16.23 -8.19 20.28
CA CYS A 101 17.54 -8.71 19.88
C CYS A 101 18.68 -7.80 20.36
N GLY A 102 18.50 -6.48 20.33
CA GLY A 102 19.45 -5.53 20.90
C GLY A 102 19.58 -5.66 22.42
N HIS A 103 18.47 -5.83 23.14
CA HIS A 103 18.48 -6.09 24.58
C HIS A 103 19.17 -7.41 24.95
N LEU A 104 18.98 -8.46 24.16
CA LEU A 104 19.65 -9.75 24.36
C LEU A 104 21.16 -9.67 24.09
N ASP A 105 21.58 -8.91 23.07
CA ASP A 105 23.00 -8.68 22.78
C ASP A 105 23.68 -7.94 23.94
N ASN A 106 23.02 -6.90 24.48
CA ASN A 106 23.48 -6.18 25.67
C ASN A 106 23.50 -7.09 26.91
N TYR A 107 22.45 -7.88 27.13
CA TYR A 107 22.37 -8.82 28.25
C TYR A 107 23.51 -9.83 28.20
N LEU A 108 23.78 -10.42 27.04
CA LEU A 108 24.88 -11.35 26.84
C LEU A 108 26.23 -10.70 27.18
N GLN A 109 26.46 -9.46 26.74
CA GLN A 109 27.69 -8.73 27.09
C GLN A 109 27.79 -8.48 28.61
N TYR A 110 26.74 -7.96 29.25
CA TYR A 110 26.75 -7.64 30.67
C TYR A 110 26.85 -8.88 31.58
N THR A 111 26.05 -9.92 31.33
CA THR A 111 26.08 -11.16 32.13
C THR A 111 27.45 -11.81 32.07
N LEU A 112 28.06 -11.87 30.88
CA LEU A 112 29.42 -12.41 30.75
C LEU A 112 30.46 -11.52 31.44
N LEU A 113 30.35 -10.18 31.33
CA LEU A 113 31.31 -9.25 31.97
C LEU A 113 31.25 -9.29 33.50
N ASP A 114 30.05 -9.38 34.09
CA ASP A 114 29.85 -9.35 35.53
C ASP A 114 30.45 -10.61 36.20
N GLU A 115 30.24 -11.79 35.62
CA GLU A 115 30.82 -13.04 36.12
C GLU A 115 32.33 -13.15 35.84
N ALA A 116 32.82 -12.65 34.70
CA ALA A 116 34.26 -12.57 34.44
C ALA A 116 34.99 -11.65 35.44
N SER A 117 34.34 -10.56 35.89
CA SER A 117 34.89 -9.67 36.91
C SER A 117 34.91 -10.30 38.31
N SER A 118 33.96 -11.19 38.60
CA SER A 118 33.96 -12.03 39.81
C SER A 118 35.10 -13.06 39.80
N ILE A 119 35.46 -13.59 38.63
CA ILE A 119 36.57 -14.55 38.45
C ILE A 119 37.95 -13.86 38.38
N THR A 120 38.03 -12.58 37.99
CA THR A 120 39.29 -11.84 37.78
C THR A 120 39.54 -10.70 38.78
N SER A 121 39.22 -10.91 40.07
CA SER A 121 39.57 -9.98 41.17
C SER A 121 41.09 -9.73 41.37
N GLY A 122 41.95 -10.31 40.54
CA GLY A 122 43.40 -10.15 40.62
C GLY A 122 44.08 -9.24 39.59
N ARG A 123 43.47 -8.91 38.43
CA ARG A 123 44.28 -8.37 37.31
C ARG A 123 43.67 -7.32 36.37
N LEU A 124 42.45 -6.85 36.60
CA LEU A 124 41.79 -5.87 35.70
C LEU A 124 41.49 -4.49 36.33
N LYS A 125 42.18 -4.13 37.43
CA LYS A 125 42.12 -2.75 37.96
C LYS A 125 42.69 -1.69 37.00
N ASP A 126 43.45 -2.09 35.98
CA ASP A 126 44.13 -1.14 35.08
C ASP A 126 43.28 -0.69 33.88
N PHE A 127 42.17 -1.35 33.56
CA PHE A 127 41.31 -0.95 32.43
C PHE A 127 40.16 0.00 32.80
N ALA A 128 39.75 0.03 34.07
CA ALA A 128 38.61 0.85 34.52
C ALA A 128 38.93 2.34 34.67
N MET A 129 40.22 2.74 34.70
CA MET A 129 40.61 4.15 34.93
C MET A 129 40.79 5.01 33.66
N ILE A 130 40.51 4.51 32.45
CA ILE A 130 40.71 5.29 31.21
C ILE A 130 39.39 5.92 30.68
N ARG A 131 38.22 5.62 31.26
CA ARG A 131 36.93 6.15 30.76
C ARG A 131 36.38 7.40 31.45
N ASP A 132 36.99 7.85 32.54
CA ASP A 132 36.37 8.87 33.42
C ASP A 132 36.86 10.32 33.18
N ASN A 133 37.39 10.63 31.99
CA ASN A 133 37.89 11.97 31.68
C ASN A 133 37.46 12.51 30.30
N GLN A 134 36.17 12.42 29.96
CA GLN A 134 35.59 13.34 28.97
C GLN A 134 34.30 13.95 29.50
N ARG A 135 34.41 15.24 29.82
CA ARG A 135 33.30 16.14 30.15
C ARG A 135 32.40 16.33 28.92
N GLU A 136 31.14 16.57 29.22
CA GLU A 136 30.04 16.89 28.31
C GLU A 136 30.32 18.12 27.44
N ASP A 137 30.12 17.99 26.13
CA ASP A 137 29.82 19.10 25.21
C ASP A 137 28.74 18.62 24.21
N PRO A 138 27.65 19.38 23.98
CA PRO A 138 26.55 18.96 23.11
C PRO A 138 26.65 19.65 21.74
N ASP A 139 27.33 19.03 20.78
CA ASP A 139 27.00 19.15 19.36
C ASP A 139 27.94 18.29 18.49
N MET A 140 27.43 17.93 17.31
CA MET A 140 28.15 17.35 16.16
C MET A 140 28.15 15.82 16.02
N THR A 141 27.34 15.39 15.05
CA THR A 141 27.49 14.18 14.24
C THR A 141 28.94 13.79 13.97
N THR A 142 29.38 12.62 14.42
CA THR A 142 30.53 11.93 13.80
C THR A 142 30.39 10.41 13.90
N SER A 143 30.37 9.80 12.72
CA SER A 143 30.67 8.39 12.48
C SER A 143 32.04 8.05 13.07
N VAL A 144 32.09 7.18 14.09
CA VAL A 144 33.36 6.69 14.63
C VAL A 144 33.66 5.31 14.06
N THR A 145 34.36 5.30 12.93
CA THR A 145 35.18 4.17 12.48
C THR A 145 36.36 4.04 13.43
N LEU A 146 36.34 3.05 14.34
CA LEU A 146 37.52 2.64 15.09
C LEU A 146 38.18 1.47 14.37
N ASN A 147 39.21 1.78 13.57
CA ASN A 147 40.23 0.81 13.19
C ASN A 147 41.19 0.66 14.38
N SER A 148 41.17 -0.51 15.02
CA SER A 148 42.30 -1.01 15.80
C SER A 148 42.41 -2.53 15.64
N GLY A 149 43.60 -2.97 15.26
CA GLY A 149 44.13 -4.34 15.17
C GLY A 149 43.16 -5.53 15.21
N ALA A 150 42.94 -6.13 14.03
CA ALA A 150 42.83 -7.57 13.76
C ALA A 150 42.30 -8.50 14.87
N ASN A 151 41.14 -8.19 15.46
CA ASN A 151 40.23 -9.22 15.93
C ASN A 151 39.13 -9.38 14.87
N PRO A 152 38.78 -10.61 14.46
CA PRO A 152 37.63 -10.82 13.58
C PRO A 152 36.39 -10.14 14.20
N PRO A 153 35.44 -9.63 13.39
CA PRO A 153 34.24 -9.02 13.93
C PRO A 153 33.58 -10.04 14.87
N ARG A 154 33.51 -9.69 16.17
CA ARG A 154 32.91 -10.54 17.21
C ARG A 154 31.56 -11.03 16.71
N SER A 155 31.24 -12.30 16.99
CA SER A 155 29.99 -12.91 16.54
C SER A 155 28.81 -12.26 17.25
N ARG A 156 28.27 -11.13 16.77
CA ARG A 156 27.10 -10.50 17.38
C ARG A 156 25.83 -11.29 17.09
N LEU A 157 24.79 -11.08 17.88
CA LEU A 157 23.48 -11.66 17.59
C LEU A 157 22.94 -11.15 16.24
N GLN A 158 22.61 -12.08 15.35
CA GLN A 158 22.15 -11.80 13.98
C GLN A 158 20.62 -11.73 13.86
N GLY A 159 19.91 -11.64 14.99
CA GLY A 159 18.44 -11.64 15.03
C GLY A 159 17.80 -10.59 14.13
N ALA A 160 18.39 -9.39 14.06
CA ALA A 160 17.88 -8.31 13.19
C ALA A 160 17.89 -8.68 11.70
N SER A 161 18.94 -9.37 11.22
CA SER A 161 19.00 -9.81 9.82
C SER A 161 17.95 -10.87 9.51
N LEU A 162 17.71 -11.79 10.44
CA LEU A 162 16.69 -12.83 10.29
C LEU A 162 15.27 -12.25 10.26
N LEU A 163 14.99 -11.32 11.17
CA LEU A 163 13.66 -10.70 11.30
C LEU A 163 13.32 -9.85 10.08
N LYS A 164 14.32 -9.27 9.41
CA LYS A 164 14.14 -8.51 8.16
C LYS A 164 13.49 -9.33 7.06
N ASP A 165 13.93 -10.56 6.82
CA ASP A 165 13.38 -11.41 5.76
C ASP A 165 11.92 -11.80 6.06
N ILE A 166 11.63 -12.10 7.33
CA ILE A 166 10.28 -12.44 7.78
C ILE A 166 9.37 -11.20 7.72
N ARG A 167 9.90 -10.02 8.02
CA ARG A 167 9.18 -8.74 7.91
C ARG A 167 8.78 -8.50 6.46
N VAL A 168 9.71 -8.63 5.51
CA VAL A 168 9.40 -8.50 4.06
C VAL A 168 8.29 -9.47 3.66
N LEU A 169 8.33 -10.72 4.15
CA LEU A 169 7.25 -11.67 3.93
C LEU A 169 5.91 -11.18 4.49
N VAL A 170 5.86 -10.68 5.73
CA VAL A 170 4.62 -10.15 6.33
C VAL A 170 4.09 -8.94 5.57
N GLU A 171 4.95 -8.00 5.22
CA GLU A 171 4.60 -6.79 4.46
C GLU A 171 4.00 -7.13 3.09
N ASP A 172 4.59 -8.10 2.38
CA ASP A 172 4.06 -8.61 1.11
C ASP A 172 2.68 -9.23 1.30
N GLN A 173 2.48 -10.03 2.36
CA GLN A 173 1.18 -10.64 2.65
C GLN A 173 0.11 -9.63 3.03
N ILE A 174 0.44 -8.57 3.78
CA ILE A 174 -0.48 -7.45 4.04
C ILE A 174 -0.88 -6.81 2.71
N CYS A 175 0.09 -6.47 1.85
CA CYS A 175 -0.19 -5.87 0.55
C CYS A 175 -1.07 -6.76 -0.34
N ASN A 176 -0.76 -8.06 -0.41
CA ASN A 176 -1.52 -9.02 -1.23
C ASN A 176 -2.94 -9.22 -0.68
N HIS A 177 -3.12 -9.29 0.64
CA HIS A 177 -4.45 -9.35 1.24
C HIS A 177 -5.30 -8.13 0.88
N LEU A 178 -4.71 -6.93 0.92
CA LEU A 178 -5.43 -5.72 0.53
C LEU A 178 -5.81 -5.75 -0.96
N LYS A 179 -4.87 -6.10 -1.83
CA LYS A 179 -5.09 -6.21 -3.29
C LYS A 179 -6.17 -7.23 -3.63
N ASP A 180 -6.14 -8.41 -3.02
CA ASP A 180 -7.14 -9.47 -3.23
C ASP A 180 -8.55 -8.99 -2.89
N ASN A 181 -8.72 -8.23 -1.80
CA ASN A 181 -10.01 -7.68 -1.43
C ASN A 181 -10.44 -6.53 -2.36
N VAL A 182 -9.52 -5.64 -2.74
CA VAL A 182 -9.76 -4.60 -3.74
C VAL A 182 -10.28 -5.21 -5.04
N ALA A 183 -9.63 -6.27 -5.51
CA ALA A 183 -10.02 -6.99 -6.73
C ALA A 183 -11.46 -7.54 -6.63
N LYS A 184 -11.87 -8.08 -5.47
CA LYS A 184 -13.25 -8.53 -5.26
C LYS A 184 -14.26 -7.39 -5.43
N PHE A 185 -14.02 -6.23 -4.81
CA PHE A 185 -14.92 -5.08 -4.93
C PHE A 185 -15.04 -4.59 -6.38
N ILE A 186 -13.92 -4.46 -7.08
CA ILE A 186 -13.93 -3.96 -8.47
C ILE A 186 -14.56 -4.99 -9.42
N ASN A 187 -14.27 -6.28 -9.26
CA ASN A 187 -14.85 -7.33 -10.10
C ASN A 187 -16.36 -7.52 -9.91
N LEU A 188 -16.92 -7.08 -8.77
CA LEU A 188 -18.37 -7.05 -8.57
C LEU A 188 -19.04 -5.85 -9.24
N SER A 189 -18.27 -4.83 -9.66
CA SER A 189 -18.81 -3.64 -10.31
C SER A 189 -19.14 -3.97 -11.76
N ASN A 190 -20.42 -3.93 -12.10
CA ASN A 190 -20.88 -4.13 -13.47
C ASN A 190 -20.85 -2.79 -14.22
N TYR A 191 -19.99 -2.72 -15.24
CA TYR A 191 -19.92 -1.59 -16.18
C TYR A 191 -20.53 -1.94 -17.55
N ASP A 192 -21.01 -3.17 -17.72
CA ASP A 192 -21.71 -3.60 -18.94
C ASP A 192 -23.16 -3.09 -18.90
N ASP A 193 -23.66 -2.65 -20.06
CA ASP A 193 -25.00 -2.07 -20.26
C ASP A 193 -26.09 -2.89 -19.52
N THR A 194 -26.76 -2.27 -18.56
CA THR A 194 -28.15 -2.62 -18.26
C THR A 194 -29.00 -2.05 -19.39
N ASP A 195 -29.68 -2.90 -20.14
CA ASP A 195 -30.69 -2.45 -21.10
C ASP A 195 -31.62 -1.42 -20.44
N ASP A 196 -31.71 -0.22 -21.03
CA ASP A 196 -32.69 0.83 -20.68
C ASP A 196 -34.16 0.38 -20.86
N ASN A 197 -34.40 -0.89 -21.16
CA ASN A 197 -35.74 -1.48 -21.29
C ASN A 197 -36.26 -2.18 -20.04
N ASN A 198 -35.52 -2.18 -18.92
CA ASN A 198 -35.99 -2.80 -17.67
C ASN A 198 -35.80 -1.94 -16.42
N SER A 199 -36.07 -0.62 -16.53
CA SER A 199 -36.23 0.27 -15.36
C SER A 199 -37.52 0.00 -14.56
N GLY A 200 -37.91 -1.28 -14.43
CA GLY A 200 -39.21 -1.69 -13.94
C GLY A 200 -39.22 -3.06 -13.28
N GLN A 201 -38.12 -3.53 -12.69
CA GLN A 201 -38.15 -4.52 -11.60
C GLN A 201 -36.73 -4.85 -11.13
N THR A 202 -36.30 -4.22 -10.04
CA THR A 202 -35.31 -4.85 -9.16
C THR A 202 -35.59 -4.43 -7.72
N ASN A 203 -36.30 -5.32 -7.04
CA ASN A 203 -36.34 -5.55 -5.60
C ASN A 203 -36.46 -4.35 -4.66
N ASN A 204 -37.72 -4.01 -4.38
CA ASN A 204 -38.11 -3.55 -3.05
C ASN A 204 -37.74 -4.61 -2.02
N ASN A 205 -36.66 -4.41 -1.27
CA ASN A 205 -36.54 -4.77 0.14
C ASN A 205 -35.21 -4.28 0.71
N THR A 206 -35.14 -2.99 1.05
CA THR A 206 -34.32 -2.54 2.19
C THR A 206 -34.95 -1.29 2.80
N ASN A 207 -35.46 -1.47 4.01
CA ASN A 207 -35.78 -0.52 5.07
C ASN A 207 -36.01 0.95 4.71
N LYS A 208 -37.26 1.38 4.90
CA LYS A 208 -37.61 2.74 5.32
C LYS A 208 -36.72 3.13 6.51
N ASN A 209 -35.87 4.13 6.31
CA ASN A 209 -35.52 5.21 7.24
C ASN A 209 -34.24 5.85 6.72
N ASP A 210 -34.40 6.87 5.86
CA ASP A 210 -33.49 8.02 5.72
C ASP A 210 -34.05 8.95 4.63
N GLN A 211 -35.18 9.58 4.97
CA GLN A 211 -35.62 10.83 4.32
C GLN A 211 -35.33 11.97 5.27
N LEU A 212 -34.15 12.57 5.18
CA LEU A 212 -33.94 13.96 5.57
C LEU A 212 -32.93 14.60 4.61
N LEU A 213 -33.26 15.82 4.18
CA LEU A 213 -32.49 16.78 3.36
C LEU A 213 -32.66 16.67 1.83
N ASN A 214 -33.73 17.28 1.30
CA ASN A 214 -33.63 18.68 0.87
C ASN A 214 -34.98 19.21 0.35
N ASN A 215 -35.43 20.28 1.02
CA ASN A 215 -36.55 21.12 0.60
C ASN A 215 -36.17 21.95 -0.63
N SER A 216 -37.03 21.95 -1.64
CA SER A 216 -37.32 23.12 -2.47
C SER A 216 -38.72 22.96 -3.06
N GLN A 217 -39.68 23.66 -2.46
CA GLN A 217 -41.00 23.92 -3.04
C GLN A 217 -40.87 24.96 -4.15
N THR A 218 -41.56 24.77 -5.28
CA THR A 218 -42.40 25.81 -5.92
C THR A 218 -43.44 25.17 -6.87
N VAL A 219 -44.70 25.26 -6.45
CA VAL A 219 -45.96 25.65 -7.15
C VAL A 219 -46.34 25.09 -8.54
N ASP A 220 -47.63 24.70 -8.61
CA ASP A 220 -48.47 24.27 -9.73
C ASP A 220 -48.40 25.06 -11.05
N GLY A 221 -48.61 24.34 -12.16
CA GLY A 221 -48.96 24.90 -13.46
C GLY A 221 -49.16 23.82 -14.54
N ARG A 222 -50.41 23.63 -14.98
CA ARG A 222 -50.82 22.78 -16.10
C ARG A 222 -50.04 23.12 -17.39
N ASN A 223 -49.22 22.20 -17.89
CA ASN A 223 -49.04 21.84 -19.31
C ASN A 223 -47.85 20.87 -19.44
N GLY A 224 -48.05 19.78 -20.20
CA GLY A 224 -47.08 18.71 -20.33
C GLY A 224 -45.80 19.14 -21.04
N VAL A 225 -44.69 19.06 -20.31
CA VAL A 225 -43.33 18.82 -20.82
C VAL A 225 -42.59 18.05 -19.72
N SER A 226 -42.38 16.74 -19.91
CA SER A 226 -41.49 15.97 -19.03
C SER A 226 -40.06 16.41 -19.30
N TYR A 227 -39.51 17.23 -18.41
CA TYR A 227 -38.07 17.44 -18.32
C TYR A 227 -37.43 16.14 -17.85
N ILE A 228 -36.49 15.61 -18.63
CA ILE A 228 -35.58 14.55 -18.19
C ILE A 228 -34.83 15.15 -17.00
N THR A 229 -35.20 14.72 -15.79
CA THR A 229 -34.45 15.07 -14.60
C THR A 229 -33.06 14.47 -14.77
N ASN A 230 -32.07 15.35 -14.82
CA ASN A 230 -30.66 15.00 -14.87
C ASN A 230 -30.33 14.28 -13.55
N THR A 231 -30.55 12.97 -13.52
CA THR A 231 -30.25 12.13 -12.36
C THR A 231 -28.74 12.17 -12.19
N LYS A 232 -28.29 12.83 -11.13
CA LYS A 232 -26.88 12.90 -10.77
C LYS A 232 -26.38 11.46 -10.59
N ILE A 233 -25.69 10.92 -11.60
CA ILE A 233 -25.17 9.56 -11.60
C ILE A 233 -24.28 9.42 -10.36
N LYS A 234 -24.56 8.41 -9.54
CA LYS A 234 -23.84 8.15 -8.29
C LYS A 234 -22.71 7.14 -8.53
N PRO A 235 -21.64 7.14 -7.73
CA PRO A 235 -20.64 6.08 -7.78
C PRO A 235 -21.28 4.71 -7.52
N THR A 236 -20.72 3.67 -8.12
CA THR A 236 -21.16 2.28 -7.93
C THR A 236 -21.01 1.91 -6.45
N GLU A 237 -22.03 1.27 -5.88
CA GLU A 237 -22.06 0.89 -4.46
C GLU A 237 -20.81 0.12 -4.02
N ASN A 238 -20.31 -0.79 -4.87
CA ASN A 238 -19.09 -1.55 -4.60
C ASN A 238 -17.84 -0.67 -4.45
N ILE A 239 -17.73 0.44 -5.20
CA ILE A 239 -16.59 1.37 -5.09
C ILE A 239 -16.75 2.27 -3.85
N VAL A 240 -17.99 2.60 -3.47
CA VAL A 240 -18.28 3.28 -2.19
C VAL A 240 -17.88 2.38 -1.01
N HIS A 241 -18.26 1.09 -1.05
CA HIS A 241 -17.88 0.12 -0.04
C HIS A 241 -16.38 -0.13 -0.01
N LEU A 242 -15.72 -0.21 -1.18
CA LEU A 242 -14.26 -0.32 -1.29
C LEU A 242 -13.54 0.83 -0.58
N THR A 243 -13.89 2.07 -0.90
CA THR A 243 -13.22 3.25 -0.32
C THR A 243 -13.49 3.39 1.16
N SER A 244 -14.70 3.05 1.61
CA SER A 244 -15.06 3.03 3.04
C SER A 244 -14.31 1.93 3.80
N TRP A 245 -14.22 0.73 3.23
CA TRP A 245 -13.46 -0.38 3.79
C TRP A 245 -11.97 -0.06 3.87
N LEU A 246 -11.37 0.48 2.80
CA LEU A 246 -9.96 0.89 2.80
C LEU A 246 -9.68 1.94 3.86
N LYS A 247 -10.56 2.93 4.02
CA LYS A 247 -10.43 3.94 5.08
C LYS A 247 -10.42 3.29 6.46
N SER A 248 -11.40 2.43 6.75
CA SER A 248 -11.46 1.70 8.03
C SER A 248 -10.23 0.84 8.28
N VAL A 249 -9.69 0.19 7.24
CA VAL A 249 -8.48 -0.63 7.33
C VAL A 249 -7.25 0.23 7.61
N PHE A 250 -7.04 1.32 6.89
CA PHE A 250 -5.88 2.20 7.14
C PHE A 250 -5.97 2.92 8.49
N ASP A 251 -7.18 3.28 8.94
CA ASP A 251 -7.40 3.81 10.29
C ASP A 251 -6.99 2.78 11.37
N SER A 252 -7.16 1.47 11.09
CA SER A 252 -6.72 0.39 12.00
C SER A 252 -5.20 0.16 12.03
N PHE A 253 -4.44 0.77 11.12
CA PHE A 253 -2.97 0.64 11.05
C PHE A 253 -2.24 1.63 11.98
N SER A 254 -2.92 2.22 12.96
CA SER A 254 -2.36 3.24 13.86
C SER A 254 -1.04 2.86 14.52
N ASN A 255 -0.84 1.58 14.82
CA ASN A 255 0.38 1.07 15.47
C ASN A 255 1.37 0.41 14.49
N LEU A 256 1.05 0.35 13.18
CA LEU A 256 1.93 -0.23 12.18
C LEU A 256 3.05 0.76 11.84
N PRO A 257 4.29 0.31 11.57
CA PRO A 257 5.36 1.21 11.15
C PRO A 257 4.94 2.09 9.95
N PRO A 258 5.12 3.42 10.02
CA PRO A 258 4.55 4.35 9.03
C PRO A 258 4.93 4.01 7.59
N LYS A 259 6.18 3.64 7.34
CA LYS A 259 6.68 3.27 6.00
C LYS A 259 5.92 2.08 5.39
N ILE A 260 5.48 1.15 6.21
CA ILE A 260 4.76 -0.06 5.78
C ILE A 260 3.33 0.32 5.38
N ALA A 261 2.63 1.08 6.22
CA ALA A 261 1.29 1.58 5.92
C ALA A 261 1.30 2.45 4.64
N GLN A 262 2.31 3.32 4.49
CA GLN A 262 2.51 4.16 3.32
C GLN A 262 2.72 3.32 2.05
N THR A 263 3.61 2.33 2.11
CA THR A 263 3.89 1.43 0.98
C THR A 263 2.66 0.62 0.59
N ALA A 264 1.93 0.09 1.57
CA ALA A 264 0.68 -0.64 1.34
C ALA A 264 -0.38 0.24 0.66
N CYS A 265 -0.55 1.49 1.12
CA CYS A 265 -1.49 2.44 0.52
C CYS A 265 -1.15 2.76 -0.94
N ILE A 266 0.12 3.09 -1.24
CA ILE A 266 0.57 3.33 -2.62
C ILE A 266 0.34 2.08 -3.49
N SER A 267 0.69 0.90 -2.97
CA SER A 267 0.53 -0.39 -3.66
C SER A 267 -0.93 -0.69 -3.99
N VAL A 268 -1.85 -0.40 -3.06
CA VAL A 268 -3.30 -0.53 -3.24
C VAL A 268 -3.82 0.47 -4.28
N CYS A 269 -3.47 1.76 -4.19
CA CYS A 269 -3.91 2.75 -5.16
C CYS A 269 -3.44 2.41 -6.59
N LYS A 270 -2.20 1.95 -6.76
CA LYS A 270 -1.68 1.45 -8.05
C LYS A 270 -2.50 0.26 -8.54
N HIS A 271 -2.88 -0.66 -7.66
CA HIS A 271 -3.69 -1.81 -8.01
C HIS A 271 -5.12 -1.42 -8.43
N ILE A 272 -5.76 -0.48 -7.71
CA ILE A 272 -7.06 0.08 -8.11
C ILE A 272 -6.97 0.66 -9.53
N ALA A 273 -6.00 1.54 -9.79
CA ALA A 273 -5.82 2.15 -11.11
C ALA A 273 -5.61 1.09 -12.20
N ARG A 274 -4.83 0.05 -11.92
CA ARG A 274 -4.60 -1.09 -12.83
C ARG A 274 -5.88 -1.86 -13.13
N LEU A 275 -6.69 -2.17 -12.11
CA LEU A 275 -7.95 -2.90 -12.27
C LEU A 275 -8.99 -2.07 -13.04
N LEU A 276 -9.14 -0.78 -12.74
CA LEU A 276 -10.01 0.11 -13.51
C LEU A 276 -9.56 0.24 -14.98
N TYR A 277 -8.24 0.22 -15.24
CA TYR A 277 -7.72 0.14 -16.59
C TYR A 277 -8.06 -1.22 -17.26
N ASP A 278 -8.02 -2.32 -16.53
CA ASP A 278 -8.42 -3.64 -17.04
C ASP A 278 -9.94 -3.74 -17.29
N VAL A 279 -10.79 -2.97 -16.60
CA VAL A 279 -12.19 -2.81 -16.99
C VAL A 279 -12.31 -2.21 -18.41
N LEU A 280 -11.48 -1.20 -18.73
CA LEU A 280 -11.48 -0.57 -20.06
C LEU A 280 -10.86 -1.41 -21.17
N PHE A 281 -9.92 -2.30 -20.86
CA PHE A 281 -9.06 -2.91 -21.87
C PHE A 281 -8.82 -4.42 -21.70
N GLY A 282 -9.44 -5.04 -20.71
CA GLY A 282 -9.33 -6.47 -20.41
C GLY A 282 -10.03 -7.34 -21.45
N SER A 283 -9.50 -8.56 -21.63
CA SER A 283 -9.97 -9.55 -22.60
C SER A 283 -11.40 -10.08 -22.33
N GLN A 284 -11.90 -9.92 -21.10
CA GLN A 284 -13.18 -10.47 -20.65
C GLN A 284 -14.38 -9.54 -20.82
N VAL A 285 -14.17 -8.27 -21.20
CA VAL A 285 -15.26 -7.27 -21.19
C VAL A 285 -15.96 -7.27 -22.56
N ARG A 286 -17.25 -7.65 -22.57
CA ARG A 286 -17.98 -8.01 -23.81
C ARG A 286 -18.64 -6.84 -24.54
N SER A 287 -18.78 -5.66 -23.93
CA SER A 287 -19.12 -4.42 -24.65
C SER A 287 -19.02 -3.23 -23.70
N LEU A 288 -18.14 -2.27 -23.98
CA LEU A 288 -18.08 -1.02 -23.22
C LEU A 288 -19.04 -0.02 -23.85
N SER A 289 -20.05 0.43 -23.11
CA SER A 289 -21.00 1.46 -23.54
C SER A 289 -20.56 2.87 -23.11
N GLU A 290 -21.16 3.90 -23.71
CA GLU A 290 -20.93 5.30 -23.31
C GLU A 290 -21.34 5.55 -21.85
N THR A 291 -22.45 4.95 -21.40
CA THR A 291 -22.92 4.99 -20.01
C THR A 291 -21.96 4.27 -19.06
N GLY A 292 -21.42 3.11 -19.45
CA GLY A 292 -20.40 2.39 -18.68
C GLY A 292 -19.11 3.20 -18.51
N LEU A 293 -18.72 3.96 -19.54
CA LEU A 293 -17.57 4.85 -19.48
C LEU A 293 -17.79 6.04 -18.53
N GLN A 294 -18.99 6.63 -18.56
CA GLN A 294 -19.39 7.69 -17.63
C GLN A 294 -19.38 7.18 -16.18
N GLN A 295 -19.94 5.99 -15.93
CA GLN A 295 -19.93 5.37 -14.60
C GLN A 295 -18.51 5.12 -14.10
N LEU A 296 -17.63 4.59 -14.96
CA LEU A 296 -16.22 4.39 -14.61
C LEU A 296 -15.52 5.72 -14.27
N SER A 297 -15.83 6.80 -14.97
CA SER A 297 -15.28 8.13 -14.68
C SER A 297 -15.69 8.64 -13.29
N ILE A 298 -16.91 8.35 -12.86
CA ILE A 298 -17.42 8.72 -11.54
C ILE A 298 -16.74 7.88 -10.45
N ASP A 299 -16.63 6.58 -10.67
CA ASP A 299 -15.96 5.66 -9.75
C ASP A 299 -14.47 5.99 -9.60
N LEU A 300 -13.81 6.38 -10.70
CA LEU A 300 -12.43 6.88 -10.69
C LEU A 300 -12.32 8.15 -9.84
N SER A 301 -13.23 9.11 -10.01
CA SER A 301 -13.25 10.35 -9.24
C SER A 301 -13.39 10.10 -7.73
N LEU A 302 -14.19 9.08 -7.34
CA LEU A 302 -14.28 8.65 -5.95
C LEU A 302 -12.96 8.06 -5.44
N CYS A 303 -12.30 7.21 -6.22
CA CYS A 303 -10.97 6.68 -5.89
C CYS A 303 -9.91 7.78 -5.75
N GLU A 304 -9.96 8.80 -6.61
CA GLU A 304 -9.08 9.96 -6.50
C GLU A 304 -9.38 10.81 -5.27
N SER A 305 -10.66 10.96 -4.91
CA SER A 305 -11.07 11.67 -3.70
C SER A 305 -10.55 10.98 -2.45
N PHE A 306 -10.60 9.64 -2.43
CA PHE A 306 -9.94 8.83 -1.41
C PHE A 306 -8.43 9.07 -1.36
N ALA A 307 -7.73 9.05 -2.50
CA ALA A 307 -6.28 9.34 -2.53
C ALA A 307 -5.95 10.75 -1.99
N ARG A 308 -6.77 11.76 -2.32
CA ARG A 308 -6.58 13.14 -1.83
C ARG A 308 -6.89 13.31 -0.35
N SER A 309 -7.70 12.44 0.25
CA SER A 309 -8.02 12.52 1.68
C SER A 309 -6.87 12.11 2.60
N GLN A 310 -5.71 11.74 2.03
CA GLN A 310 -4.54 11.26 2.76
C GLN A 310 -4.87 10.05 3.65
N PRO A 311 -5.17 8.87 3.06
CA PRO A 311 -5.59 7.69 3.81
C PRO A 311 -4.58 7.22 4.86
N VAL A 312 -3.29 7.50 4.62
CA VAL A 312 -2.20 7.19 5.55
C VAL A 312 -1.38 8.47 5.77
N PRO A 313 -1.06 8.83 7.04
CA PRO A 313 -0.23 9.99 7.36
C PRO A 313 1.16 9.94 6.70
N GLY A 314 1.69 11.11 6.35
CA GLY A 314 3.03 11.25 5.76
C GLY A 314 3.13 10.95 4.27
N LEU A 315 2.05 10.50 3.61
CA LEU A 315 1.99 10.44 2.15
C LEU A 315 1.73 11.82 1.54
N ASP A 316 2.46 12.13 0.46
CA ASP A 316 2.16 13.28 -0.38
C ASP A 316 0.87 13.02 -1.19
N ARG A 317 -0.13 13.85 -0.94
CA ARG A 317 -1.45 13.79 -1.59
C ARG A 317 -1.33 13.93 -3.11
N THR A 318 -0.36 14.71 -3.59
CA THR A 318 -0.16 14.94 -5.02
C THR A 318 0.36 13.68 -5.70
N THR A 319 1.38 13.06 -5.11
CA THR A 319 1.97 11.80 -5.60
C THR A 319 0.94 10.66 -5.62
N LEU A 320 0.13 10.52 -4.56
CA LEU A 320 -0.89 9.47 -4.51
C LEU A 320 -2.00 9.71 -5.54
N TRP A 321 -2.41 10.96 -5.72
CA TRP A 321 -3.38 11.33 -6.74
C TRP A 321 -2.88 11.11 -8.17
N LEU A 322 -1.59 11.36 -8.43
CA LEU A 322 -0.97 11.16 -9.74
C LEU A 322 -1.02 9.71 -10.24
N ILE A 323 -1.19 8.73 -9.36
CA ILE A 323 -1.38 7.31 -9.72
C ILE A 323 -2.56 7.11 -10.68
N PHE A 324 -3.60 7.94 -10.56
CA PHE A 324 -4.81 7.85 -11.37
C PHE A 324 -4.78 8.73 -12.63
N ALA A 325 -3.72 9.53 -12.81
CA ALA A 325 -3.70 10.59 -13.81
C ALA A 325 -3.80 10.07 -15.25
N ASP A 326 -3.16 8.96 -15.57
CA ASP A 326 -3.18 8.40 -16.93
C ASP A 326 -4.61 7.99 -17.33
N LEU A 327 -5.32 7.33 -16.42
CA LEU A 327 -6.71 6.91 -16.63
C LEU A 327 -7.66 8.11 -16.65
N ARG A 328 -7.49 9.07 -15.73
CA ARG A 328 -8.31 10.29 -15.69
C ARG A 328 -8.15 11.11 -16.96
N GLN A 329 -6.92 11.37 -17.40
CA GLN A 329 -6.70 12.14 -18.63
C GLN A 329 -7.30 11.44 -19.86
N LEU A 330 -7.25 10.11 -19.93
CA LEU A 330 -7.87 9.34 -21.01
C LEU A 330 -9.40 9.50 -21.01
N LEU A 331 -10.03 9.37 -19.84
CA LEU A 331 -11.48 9.53 -19.70
C LEU A 331 -11.90 10.98 -19.94
N ASP A 332 -11.18 11.96 -19.41
CA ASP A 332 -11.45 13.39 -19.62
C ASP A 332 -11.36 13.77 -21.11
N LEU A 333 -10.37 13.23 -21.84
CA LEU A 333 -10.21 13.48 -23.27
C LEU A 333 -11.43 13.00 -24.06
N TYR A 334 -11.94 11.83 -23.72
CA TYR A 334 -13.14 11.29 -24.35
C TYR A 334 -14.39 12.09 -23.99
N HIS A 335 -14.66 12.30 -22.69
CA HIS A 335 -15.89 12.96 -22.23
C HIS A 335 -16.00 14.43 -22.65
N LYS A 336 -14.87 15.14 -22.72
CA LYS A 336 -14.83 16.55 -23.16
C LYS A 336 -14.77 16.70 -24.68
N ASP A 337 -14.56 15.61 -25.42
CA ASP A 337 -14.47 15.60 -26.88
C ASP A 337 -13.35 16.53 -27.42
N ASP A 338 -12.27 16.68 -26.64
CA ASP A 338 -11.14 17.62 -26.88
C ASP A 338 -10.10 17.08 -27.89
N TRP A 339 -10.51 16.17 -28.78
CA TRP A 339 -9.64 15.47 -29.72
C TRP A 339 -8.87 16.39 -30.66
N THR A 340 -9.49 17.48 -31.12
CA THR A 340 -8.84 18.45 -32.02
C THR A 340 -7.65 19.11 -31.34
N SER A 341 -7.84 19.58 -30.10
CA SER A 341 -6.80 20.20 -29.28
C SER A 341 -5.69 19.21 -28.95
N TYR A 342 -6.05 17.97 -28.60
CA TYR A 342 -5.11 16.89 -28.33
C TYR A 342 -4.23 16.55 -29.55
N ILE A 343 -4.84 16.37 -30.73
CA ILE A 343 -4.15 16.04 -31.98
C ILE A 343 -3.25 17.20 -32.41
N ALA A 344 -3.75 18.44 -32.38
CA ALA A 344 -2.97 19.62 -32.75
C ALA A 344 -1.73 19.78 -31.86
N PHE A 345 -1.91 19.61 -30.54
CA PHE A 345 -0.79 19.62 -29.61
C PHE A 345 0.22 18.51 -29.93
N ARG A 346 -0.23 17.25 -30.10
CA ARG A 346 0.66 16.12 -30.41
C ARG A 346 1.43 16.28 -31.72
N LYS A 347 0.85 16.94 -32.75
CA LYS A 347 1.54 17.28 -34.00
C LYS A 347 2.67 18.31 -33.78
N ASN A 348 2.43 19.30 -32.92
CA ASN A 348 3.33 20.44 -32.70
C ASN A 348 4.45 20.18 -31.69
N VAL A 349 4.34 19.15 -30.84
CA VAL A 349 5.35 18.79 -29.81
C VAL A 349 6.61 18.14 -30.41
N THR A 350 6.68 17.94 -31.72
CA THR A 350 7.79 17.31 -32.44
C THR A 350 9.12 18.10 -32.44
N GLY A 351 9.24 19.23 -31.72
CA GLY A 351 10.51 19.96 -31.66
C GLY A 351 10.65 21.08 -30.62
N SER A 352 9.64 21.36 -29.79
CA SER A 352 9.79 22.38 -28.73
C SER A 352 9.25 21.85 -27.42
N GLY A 353 10.08 21.89 -26.37
CA GLY A 353 9.80 21.40 -25.01
C GLY A 353 8.72 22.18 -24.27
N LYS A 354 7.59 22.48 -24.92
CA LYS A 354 6.37 22.92 -24.24
C LYS A 354 5.74 21.73 -23.54
N TYR A 355 6.10 21.57 -22.27
CA TYR A 355 5.30 20.85 -21.29
C TYR A 355 3.96 21.58 -21.10
N GLY A 356 2.85 20.85 -20.96
CA GLY A 356 1.58 21.43 -20.48
C GLY A 356 0.34 21.22 -21.34
N SER A 357 0.15 20.06 -21.97
CA SER A 357 -1.20 19.66 -22.39
C SER A 357 -1.94 18.98 -21.25
N ALA A 358 -3.25 19.23 -21.16
CA ALA A 358 -4.14 18.56 -20.22
C ALA A 358 -4.13 17.02 -20.35
N TYR A 359 -3.60 16.49 -21.46
CA TYR A 359 -3.63 15.08 -21.85
C TYR A 359 -2.24 14.51 -22.17
N ASP A 360 -1.17 15.12 -21.63
CA ASP A 360 0.22 14.72 -21.88
C ASP A 360 0.50 13.23 -21.60
N ARG A 361 -0.22 12.63 -20.64
CA ARG A 361 -0.05 11.25 -20.20
C ARG A 361 -0.79 10.22 -21.05
N VAL A 362 -1.66 10.65 -21.96
CA VAL A 362 -2.44 9.75 -22.81
C VAL A 362 -1.64 9.41 -24.07
N PRO A 363 -1.17 8.16 -24.28
CA PRO A 363 -0.50 7.81 -25.53
C PRO A 363 -1.51 7.72 -26.69
N PRO A 364 -1.16 8.12 -27.93
CA PRO A 364 -2.03 7.95 -29.10
C PRO A 364 -2.52 6.52 -29.29
N SER A 365 -1.66 5.52 -29.04
CA SER A 365 -2.02 4.10 -29.12
C SER A 365 -3.13 3.69 -28.14
N VAL A 366 -3.15 4.24 -26.92
CA VAL A 366 -4.18 3.95 -25.90
C VAL A 366 -5.49 4.65 -26.26
N ALA A 367 -5.42 5.89 -26.75
CA ALA A 367 -6.58 6.61 -27.25
C ALA A 367 -7.26 5.88 -28.42
N ILE A 368 -6.47 5.42 -29.41
CA ILE A 368 -6.97 4.61 -30.53
C ILE A 368 -7.67 3.35 -30.01
N LYS A 369 -7.02 2.63 -29.08
CA LYS A 369 -7.58 1.40 -28.51
C LYS A 369 -8.94 1.63 -27.84
N LEU A 370 -9.11 2.75 -27.12
CA LEU A 370 -10.39 3.10 -26.50
C LEU A 370 -11.47 3.37 -27.57
N LEU A 371 -11.15 4.20 -28.56
CA LEU A 371 -12.09 4.60 -29.62
C LEU A 371 -12.51 3.43 -30.50
N GLU A 372 -11.59 2.53 -30.85
CA GLU A 372 -11.89 1.31 -31.59
C GLU A 372 -12.83 0.41 -30.81
N ARG A 373 -12.60 0.30 -29.49
CA ARG A 373 -13.43 -0.51 -28.62
C ARG A 373 -14.87 0.01 -28.54
N LEU A 374 -15.04 1.32 -28.38
CA LEU A 374 -16.35 1.96 -28.34
C LEU A 374 -17.08 1.82 -29.69
N ARG A 375 -16.36 2.02 -30.80
CA ARG A 375 -16.90 1.78 -32.14
C ARG A 375 -17.44 0.37 -32.31
N ASP A 376 -16.69 -0.63 -31.86
CA ASP A 376 -17.06 -2.03 -32.05
C ASP A 376 -18.21 -2.45 -31.13
N SER A 377 -18.36 -1.81 -29.96
CA SER A 377 -19.57 -1.89 -29.13
C SER A 377 -20.80 -1.30 -29.84
N ASP A 378 -20.68 -0.10 -30.43
CA ASP A 378 -21.78 0.57 -31.13
C ASP A 378 -22.29 -0.22 -32.35
N LYS A 379 -21.37 -0.85 -33.10
CA LYS A 379 -21.74 -1.71 -34.24
C LYS A 379 -22.62 -2.88 -33.82
N LYS A 380 -22.39 -3.46 -32.64
CA LYS A 380 -23.20 -4.56 -32.11
C LYS A 380 -24.57 -4.08 -31.61
N ARG A 381 -24.64 -2.85 -31.09
CA ARG A 381 -25.86 -2.26 -30.50
C ARG A 381 -26.81 -1.63 -31.53
N THR A 382 -26.28 -1.08 -32.62
CA THR A 382 -27.10 -0.31 -33.56
C THR A 382 -27.92 -1.23 -34.48
N GLY A 383 -29.23 -1.33 -34.25
CA GLY A 383 -30.17 -1.97 -35.20
C GLY A 383 -30.23 -1.24 -36.55
N PHE A 384 -30.58 -1.95 -37.62
CA PHE A 384 -30.51 -1.47 -39.02
C PHE A 384 -31.24 -0.13 -39.26
N LEU A 385 -32.35 0.11 -38.56
CA LEU A 385 -33.14 1.36 -38.65
C LEU A 385 -32.52 2.54 -37.89
N GLN A 386 -31.83 2.30 -36.78
CA GLN A 386 -31.19 3.35 -35.98
C GLN A 386 -29.91 3.86 -36.67
N ALA A 387 -29.20 2.98 -37.39
CA ALA A 387 -28.00 3.31 -38.17
C ALA A 387 -28.27 4.22 -39.38
N MET A 388 -29.54 4.36 -39.78
CA MET A 388 -29.95 5.26 -40.87
C MET A 388 -30.14 6.73 -40.43
N ARG A 389 -30.16 7.02 -39.12
CA ARG A 389 -30.27 8.40 -38.63
C ARG A 389 -29.03 9.23 -39.01
N LYS A 390 -29.26 10.43 -39.56
CA LYS A 390 -28.21 11.35 -40.04
C LYS A 390 -27.21 11.75 -38.96
N GLU A 391 -27.69 11.91 -37.72
CA GLU A 391 -26.87 12.25 -36.55
C GLU A 391 -25.89 11.12 -36.17
N GLU A 392 -26.37 9.88 -36.15
CA GLU A 392 -25.58 8.68 -35.85
C GLU A 392 -24.47 8.45 -36.88
N ARG A 393 -24.78 8.67 -38.17
CA ARG A 393 -23.77 8.64 -39.25
C ARG A 393 -22.72 9.73 -39.08
N GLY A 394 -23.12 10.92 -38.61
CA GLY A 394 -22.21 12.02 -38.31
C GLY A 394 -21.23 11.67 -37.19
N ARG A 395 -21.73 11.12 -36.08
CA ARG A 395 -20.90 10.63 -34.96
C ARG A 395 -19.91 9.56 -35.40
N LYS A 396 -20.37 8.54 -36.13
CA LYS A 396 -19.51 7.46 -36.64
C LYS A 396 -18.42 7.97 -37.58
N LYS A 397 -18.75 8.91 -38.47
CA LYS A 397 -17.77 9.52 -39.37
C LYS A 397 -16.71 10.32 -38.59
N LYS A 398 -17.14 11.13 -37.62
CA LYS A 398 -16.23 11.88 -36.74
C LYS A 398 -15.27 10.95 -36.00
N LEU A 399 -15.79 9.86 -35.44
CA LEU A 399 -15.00 8.85 -34.72
C LEU A 399 -13.92 8.22 -35.63
N GLU A 400 -14.29 7.81 -36.85
CA GLU A 400 -13.34 7.24 -37.83
C GLU A 400 -12.29 8.26 -38.30
N ASP A 401 -12.69 9.53 -38.51
CA ASP A 401 -11.77 10.60 -38.86
C ASP A 401 -10.75 10.89 -37.73
N ILE A 402 -11.17 10.81 -36.47
CA ILE A 402 -10.29 10.94 -35.30
C ILE A 402 -9.32 9.75 -35.22
N ILE A 403 -9.82 8.51 -35.34
CA ILE A 403 -8.98 7.30 -35.32
C ILE A 403 -7.93 7.36 -36.44
N ARG A 404 -8.32 7.80 -37.66
CA ARG A 404 -7.38 7.97 -38.78
C ARG A 404 -6.26 8.96 -38.43
N GLN A 405 -6.61 10.15 -37.96
CA GLN A 405 -5.62 11.18 -37.58
C GLN A 405 -4.70 10.73 -36.44
N LEU A 406 -5.23 9.98 -35.47
CA LEU A 406 -4.41 9.41 -34.39
C LEU A 406 -3.45 8.33 -34.88
N ARG A 407 -3.85 7.52 -35.87
CA ARG A 407 -2.97 6.52 -36.49
C ARG A 407 -1.84 7.17 -37.28
N GLU A 408 -2.11 8.25 -38.00
CA GLU A 408 -1.06 9.05 -38.68
C GLU A 408 -0.01 9.53 -37.67
N LEU A 409 -0.44 10.02 -36.51
CA LEU A 409 0.43 10.42 -35.39
C LEU A 409 1.21 9.27 -34.75
N ASN A 410 0.66 8.04 -34.76
CA ASN A 410 1.27 6.87 -34.14
C ASN A 410 2.30 6.17 -35.07
N VAL A 411 2.19 6.38 -36.39
CA VAL A 411 3.08 5.79 -37.40
C VAL A 411 4.29 6.68 -37.69
N THR A 412 4.18 8.01 -37.50
CA THR A 412 5.34 8.91 -37.57
C THR A 412 6.42 8.44 -36.58
N PRO A 413 7.60 7.99 -37.05
CA PRO A 413 8.63 7.49 -36.16
C PRO A 413 9.00 8.58 -35.16
N ARG A 414 9.07 8.21 -33.88
CA ARG A 414 9.84 8.99 -32.89
C ARG A 414 11.29 8.95 -33.35
N ASN A 415 11.67 9.86 -34.25
CA ASN A 415 13.08 10.16 -34.48
C ASN A 415 13.59 10.86 -33.23
N ASN A 416 14.09 10.06 -32.28
CA ASN A 416 15.07 10.45 -31.28
C ASN A 416 16.10 9.33 -31.20
#